data_AF-A0A1M5GQF2-F1
#
_entry.id   AF-A0A1M5GQF2-F1
#
_cell.length_a   1.000
_cell.length_b   1.000
_cell.length_c   1.000
_cell.angle_alpha   90.00
_cell.angle_beta   90.00
_cell.angle_gamma   90.00
#
_symmetry.space_group_name_H-M   'P 1'
#
loop_
_entity.id
_entity.type
_entity.pdbx_description
1 polymer ?
#
loop_
_entity_poly.entity_id
_entity_poly.type
_entity_poly.pdbx_seq_one_letter_code
_entity_poly.pdbx_strand_id
1 'polypeptide(L)'
;MNIELKNIKYYESFSEETLAFQASLYIEGKRVGTAKNDGRGGPTYYDGDNKEGRELIHQAEQYAKALPDKHYPKDDYMEAFSIPMTLEHHIDDLLNDYLGKKELEKIQKKVAKDMEKGIVFGKPNDNSWSVQTYSVPLKQVLSHPKGPESVTNTIAKNIFKELKDGVKILNTNIPESILKNAGLFADQYVKPLVQDIGQHGINSAENTNEHNKSQGRSL
;
A
#
# COMPACT_ATOMS: atom_id res chain seq x y z
N MET A 1 -11.43 6.62 23.04
CA MET A 1 -12.67 6.87 22.27
C MET A 1 -12.40 6.53 20.81
N ASN A 2 -13.33 5.86 20.13
CA ASN A 2 -13.21 5.53 18.70
C ASN A 2 -13.92 6.59 17.85
N ILE A 3 -13.18 7.25 16.95
CA ILE A 3 -13.66 8.30 16.05
C ILE A 3 -13.31 7.89 14.62
N GLU A 4 -14.28 7.96 13.72
CA GLU A 4 -14.13 7.49 12.34
C GLU A 4 -14.78 8.46 11.34
N LEU A 5 -14.21 8.55 10.15
CA LEU A 5 -14.82 9.19 8.99
C LEU A 5 -15.34 8.13 8.02
N LYS A 6 -16.59 8.26 7.59
CA LYS A 6 -17.22 7.40 6.57
C LYS A 6 -17.82 8.23 5.46
N ASN A 7 -18.08 7.59 4.32
CA ASN A 7 -18.64 8.26 3.12
C ASN A 7 -17.82 9.49 2.69
N ILE A 8 -16.49 9.38 2.76
CA ILE A 8 -15.56 10.48 2.45
C ILE A 8 -15.64 10.81 0.96
N LYS A 9 -15.97 12.07 0.67
CA LYS A 9 -15.88 12.69 -0.65
C LYS A 9 -14.75 13.70 -0.61
N TYR A 10 -13.72 13.47 -1.41
CA TYR A 10 -12.55 14.35 -1.52
C TYR A 10 -12.54 15.03 -2.90
N TYR A 11 -12.26 16.32 -2.90
CA TYR A 11 -12.34 17.20 -4.07
C TYR A 11 -10.98 17.85 -4.34
N GLU A 12 -10.08 17.10 -4.96
CA GLU A 12 -8.71 17.55 -5.25
C GLU A 12 -8.66 18.88 -6.01
N SER A 13 -9.52 19.07 -7.01
CA SER A 13 -9.58 20.31 -7.81
C SER A 13 -10.07 21.55 -7.05
N PHE A 14 -10.57 21.39 -5.82
CA PHE A 14 -11.03 22.47 -4.95
C PHE A 14 -10.13 22.64 -3.71
N SER A 15 -9.03 21.89 -3.61
CA SER A 15 -8.08 21.95 -2.49
C SER A 15 -6.97 22.94 -2.83
N GLU A 16 -7.18 24.22 -2.51
CA GLU A 16 -6.25 25.32 -2.81
C GLU A 16 -5.16 25.43 -1.71
N GLU A 17 -5.58 25.50 -0.45
CA GLU A 17 -4.68 25.57 0.72
C GLU A 17 -4.90 24.41 1.69
N THR A 18 -6.15 23.98 1.87
CA THR A 18 -6.55 22.85 2.71
C THR A 18 -7.21 21.78 1.86
N LEU A 19 -7.39 20.57 2.41
CA LEU A 19 -8.09 19.50 1.72
C LEU A 19 -9.58 19.81 1.65
N ALA A 20 -10.13 19.97 0.45
CA ALA A 20 -11.58 20.10 0.26
C ALA A 20 -12.24 18.73 0.37
N PHE A 21 -13.12 18.55 1.37
CA PHE A 21 -13.79 17.27 1.60
C PHE A 21 -15.14 17.41 2.29
N GLN A 22 -15.93 16.33 2.22
CA GLN A 22 -17.09 16.11 3.05
C GLN A 22 -17.12 14.65 3.51
N ALA A 23 -17.40 14.42 4.79
CA ALA A 23 -17.52 13.09 5.36
C ALA A 23 -18.65 13.01 6.41
N SER A 24 -19.14 11.80 6.66
CA SER A 24 -19.95 11.51 7.83
C SER A 24 -19.04 11.22 9.02
N LEU A 25 -19.27 11.90 10.14
CA LEU A 25 -18.53 11.69 11.38
C LEU A 25 -19.22 10.60 12.20
N TYR A 26 -18.43 9.61 12.62
CA TYR A 26 -18.88 8.52 13.48
C TYR A 26 -18.08 8.54 14.79
N ILE A 27 -18.77 8.35 15.91
CA ILE A 27 -18.16 8.21 17.24
C ILE A 27 -18.74 6.96 17.89
N GLU A 28 -17.88 6.07 18.39
CA GLU A 28 -18.27 4.79 18.98
C GLU A 28 -19.21 3.99 18.06
N GLY A 29 -18.93 4.01 16.75
CA GLY A 29 -19.70 3.31 15.72
C GLY A 29 -21.04 3.95 15.35
N LYS A 30 -21.49 5.02 16.01
CA LYS A 30 -22.73 5.75 15.67
C LYS A 30 -22.44 6.94 14.76
N ARG A 31 -23.29 7.18 13.77
CA ARG A 31 -23.23 8.42 12.95
C ARG A 31 -23.69 9.59 13.81
N VAL A 32 -22.79 10.51 14.11
CA VAL A 32 -23.07 11.66 14.99
C VAL A 32 -23.29 12.96 14.23
N GLY A 33 -22.75 13.07 13.02
CA GLY A 33 -22.74 14.33 12.30
C GLY A 33 -21.99 14.30 10.99
N THR A 34 -21.50 15.47 10.58
CA THR A 34 -20.70 15.65 9.37
C THR A 34 -19.43 16.44 9.68
N ALA A 35 -18.38 16.18 8.90
CA ALA A 35 -17.15 16.96 8.87
C ALA A 35 -16.88 17.42 7.44
N LYS A 36 -16.43 18.66 7.26
CA LYS A 36 -16.14 19.25 5.95
C LYS A 36 -15.09 20.35 6.01
N ASN A 37 -14.43 20.57 4.89
CA ASN A 37 -13.60 21.75 4.63
C ASN A 37 -13.77 22.14 3.16
N ASP A 38 -13.77 23.44 2.87
CA ASP A 38 -14.02 23.97 1.52
C ASP A 38 -12.73 24.15 0.70
N GLY A 39 -11.56 23.87 1.29
CA GLY A 39 -10.26 23.81 0.63
C GLY A 39 -9.54 25.14 0.42
N ARG A 40 -10.12 26.25 0.90
CA ARG A 40 -9.57 27.62 0.75
C ARG A 40 -8.85 28.12 1.98
N GLY A 41 -8.29 27.19 2.77
CA GLY A 41 -7.73 27.51 4.07
C GLY A 41 -8.81 27.50 5.17
N GLY A 42 -8.36 27.75 6.40
CA GLY A 42 -9.21 27.76 7.58
C GLY A 42 -9.56 26.36 8.12
N PRO A 43 -10.32 26.33 9.22
CA PRO A 43 -10.48 25.12 10.01
C PRO A 43 -11.44 24.10 9.37
N THR A 44 -11.25 22.84 9.70
CA THR A 44 -12.23 21.80 9.38
C THR A 44 -13.48 21.97 10.24
N TYR A 45 -14.62 22.15 9.58
CA TYR A 45 -15.91 22.31 10.24
C TYR A 45 -16.56 20.96 10.51
N TYR A 46 -17.07 20.77 11.72
CA TYR A 46 -17.86 19.61 12.08
C TYR A 46 -19.08 20.02 12.93
N ASP A 47 -20.24 19.39 12.71
CA ASP A 47 -21.46 19.59 13.52
C ASP A 47 -22.22 18.28 13.67
N GLY A 48 -22.94 18.18 14.79
CA GLY A 48 -23.79 17.05 15.11
C GLY A 48 -25.17 17.18 14.47
N ASP A 49 -25.67 16.07 13.92
CA ASP A 49 -26.98 16.05 13.23
C ASP A 49 -28.14 16.29 14.20
N ASN A 50 -27.95 15.98 15.49
CA ASN A 50 -28.96 16.12 16.54
C ASN A 50 -28.30 16.37 17.92
N LYS A 51 -29.11 16.49 18.97
CA LYS A 51 -28.63 16.76 20.34
C LYS A 51 -27.68 15.67 20.87
N GLU A 52 -27.98 14.39 20.64
CA GLU A 52 -27.11 13.27 21.06
C GLU A 52 -25.77 13.33 20.30
N GLY A 53 -25.81 13.62 19.00
CA GLY A 53 -24.61 13.78 18.17
C GLY A 53 -23.72 14.93 18.65
N ARG A 54 -24.31 16.08 19.00
CA ARG A 54 -23.56 17.22 19.54
C ARG A 54 -22.93 16.91 20.90
N GLU A 55 -23.63 16.17 21.76
CA GLU A 55 -23.09 15.74 23.04
C GLU A 55 -21.90 14.78 22.85
N LEU A 56 -22.01 13.81 21.94
CA LEU A 56 -20.90 12.90 21.60
C LEU A 56 -19.71 13.65 20.99
N ILE A 57 -19.95 14.64 20.14
CA ILE A 57 -18.90 15.51 19.60
C ILE A 57 -18.22 16.27 20.74
N HIS A 58 -18.97 16.83 21.68
CA HIS A 58 -18.38 17.51 22.83
C HIS A 58 -17.47 16.59 23.65
N GLN A 59 -17.91 15.35 23.90
CA GLN A 59 -17.08 14.35 24.56
C GLN A 59 -15.82 14.01 23.75
N ALA A 60 -15.92 13.96 22.42
CA ALA A 60 -14.77 13.77 21.54
C ALA A 60 -13.80 14.95 21.55
N GLU A 61 -14.29 16.20 21.69
CA GLU A 61 -13.43 17.36 21.87
C GLU A 61 -12.64 17.29 23.17
N GLN A 62 -13.26 16.87 24.27
CA GLN A 62 -12.55 16.67 25.54
C GLN A 62 -11.54 15.53 25.45
N TYR A 63 -11.92 14.43 24.81
CA TYR A 63 -11.00 13.32 24.55
C TYR A 63 -9.79 13.77 23.73
N ALA A 64 -10.00 14.51 22.64
CA ALA A 64 -8.92 15.00 21.78
C ALA A 64 -7.96 15.92 22.52
N LYS A 65 -8.46 16.80 23.41
CA LYS A 65 -7.61 17.65 24.26
C LYS A 65 -6.74 16.87 25.26
N ALA A 66 -7.13 15.65 25.60
CA ALA A 66 -6.36 14.78 26.49
C ALA A 66 -5.33 13.91 25.75
N LEU A 67 -5.33 13.92 24.41
CA LEU A 67 -4.31 13.27 23.60
C LEU A 67 -3.00 14.08 23.64
N PRO A 68 -1.84 13.44 23.35
CA PRO A 68 -0.59 14.17 23.18
C PRO A 68 -0.72 15.28 22.15
N ASP A 69 0.00 16.38 22.39
CA ASP A 69 0.12 17.48 21.44
C ASP A 69 0.54 16.99 20.06
N LYS A 70 0.03 17.65 19.04
CA LYS A 70 0.43 17.39 17.66
C LYS A 70 1.79 18.02 17.43
N HIS A 71 2.78 17.18 17.16
CA HIS A 71 4.15 17.59 16.91
C HIS A 71 4.42 17.73 15.41
N TYR A 72 4.84 18.92 15.01
CA TYR A 72 5.28 19.25 13.66
C TYR A 72 6.82 19.24 13.65
N PRO A 73 7.46 18.32 12.91
CA PRO A 73 8.92 18.30 12.82
C PRO A 73 9.43 19.54 12.08
N LYS A 74 10.71 19.85 12.29
CA LYS A 74 11.40 20.91 11.55
C LYS A 74 11.35 20.64 10.05
N ASP A 75 11.10 21.69 9.28
CA ASP A 75 11.25 21.71 7.82
C ASP A 75 12.21 22.83 7.36
N ASP A 76 12.30 23.06 6.05
CA ASP A 76 13.20 24.06 5.45
C ASP A 76 12.85 25.51 5.83
N TYR A 77 11.63 25.76 6.31
CA TYR A 77 11.08 27.09 6.55
C TYR A 77 10.64 27.33 8.01
N MET A 78 10.42 26.29 8.80
CA MET A 78 9.97 26.35 10.19
C MET A 78 10.73 25.38 11.10
N GLU A 79 11.07 25.85 12.31
CA GLU A 79 11.56 24.99 13.39
C GLU A 79 10.45 24.06 13.91
N ALA A 80 10.84 22.95 14.53
CA ALA A 80 9.89 22.03 15.12
C ALA A 80 9.03 22.73 16.18
N PHE A 81 7.72 22.46 16.16
CA PHE A 81 6.78 23.02 17.13
C PHE A 81 5.67 22.02 17.45
N SER A 82 4.99 22.26 18.57
CA SER A 82 3.85 21.46 19.00
C SER A 82 2.65 22.34 19.25
N ILE A 83 1.46 21.83 18.95
CA ILE A 83 0.19 22.48 19.26
C ILE A 83 -0.73 21.51 20.01
N PRO A 84 -1.60 22.01 20.90
CA PRO A 84 -2.59 21.19 21.56
C PRO A 84 -3.45 20.42 20.55
N MET A 85 -3.64 19.12 20.80
CA MET A 85 -4.51 18.31 19.98
C MET A 85 -5.97 18.79 20.11
N THR A 86 -6.68 18.81 18.99
CA THR A 86 -8.11 19.16 18.92
C THR A 86 -8.84 18.09 18.12
N LEU A 87 -10.18 18.06 18.21
CA LEU A 87 -10.98 17.15 17.40
C LEU A 87 -10.80 17.43 15.90
N GLU A 88 -10.62 18.71 15.54
CA GLU A 88 -10.29 19.12 14.18
C GLU A 88 -9.00 18.45 13.67
N HIS A 89 -7.89 18.60 14.42
CA HIS A 89 -6.61 17.99 14.05
C HIS A 89 -6.72 16.47 13.91
N HIS A 90 -7.50 15.83 14.79
CA HIS A 90 -7.73 14.39 14.74
C HIS A 90 -8.54 13.97 13.51
N ILE A 91 -9.57 14.74 13.14
CA ILE A 91 -10.35 14.53 11.91
C ILE A 91 -9.47 14.68 10.67
N ASP A 92 -8.61 15.70 10.64
CA ASP A 92 -7.68 15.93 9.53
C ASP A 92 -6.66 14.78 9.40
N ASP A 93 -6.16 14.24 10.51
CA ASP A 93 -5.27 13.07 10.50
C ASP A 93 -5.98 11.81 9.97
N LEU A 94 -7.23 11.57 10.36
CA LEU A 94 -8.04 10.48 9.81
C LEU A 94 -8.25 10.63 8.30
N LEU A 95 -8.46 11.86 7.82
CA LEU A 95 -8.59 12.13 6.38
C LEU A 95 -7.26 11.89 5.66
N ASN A 96 -6.14 12.40 6.19
CA ASN A 96 -4.81 12.21 5.63
C ASN A 96 -4.45 10.73 5.54
N ASP A 97 -4.69 9.95 6.59
CA ASP A 97 -4.47 8.50 6.60
C ASP A 97 -5.31 7.79 5.53
N TYR A 98 -6.57 8.19 5.37
CA TYR A 98 -7.45 7.63 4.34
C TYR A 98 -6.93 7.94 2.93
N LEU A 99 -6.55 9.20 2.66
CA LEU A 99 -6.04 9.61 1.36
C LEU A 99 -4.69 8.97 1.05
N GLY A 100 -3.78 8.89 2.03
CA GLY A 100 -2.49 8.23 1.89
C GLY A 100 -2.62 6.76 1.53
N LYS A 101 -3.53 6.02 2.20
CA LYS A 101 -3.85 4.62 1.84
C LYS A 101 -4.38 4.52 0.41
N LYS A 102 -5.30 5.40 0.03
CA LYS A 102 -5.89 5.40 -1.32
C LYS A 102 -4.85 5.70 -2.40
N GLU A 103 -3.92 6.62 -2.15
CA GLU A 103 -2.84 6.91 -3.09
C GLU A 103 -1.87 5.74 -3.20
N LEU A 104 -1.49 5.14 -2.07
CA LEU A 104 -0.66 3.94 -2.06
C LEU A 104 -1.28 2.79 -2.87
N GLU A 105 -2.59 2.55 -2.72
CA GLU A 105 -3.31 1.55 -3.53
C GLU A 105 -3.27 1.88 -5.04
N LYS A 106 -3.37 3.15 -5.43
CA LYS A 106 -3.26 3.56 -6.84
C LYS A 106 -1.85 3.34 -7.36
N ILE A 107 -0.83 3.71 -6.60
CA ILE A 107 0.58 3.47 -6.94
C ILE A 107 0.79 1.97 -7.16
N GLN A 108 0.41 1.14 -6.20
CA GLN A 108 0.55 -0.31 -6.29
C GLN A 108 -0.14 -0.90 -7.53
N LYS A 109 -1.36 -0.42 -7.87
CA LYS A 109 -2.06 -0.83 -9.09
C LYS A 109 -1.32 -0.41 -10.36
N LYS A 110 -0.71 0.77 -10.41
CA LYS A 110 0.07 1.23 -11.56
C LYS A 110 1.37 0.43 -11.70
N VAL A 111 2.12 0.26 -10.61
CA VAL A 111 3.34 -0.55 -10.57
C VAL A 111 3.03 -1.98 -11.02
N ALA A 112 1.97 -2.62 -10.51
CA ALA A 112 1.58 -3.98 -10.90
C ALA A 112 1.29 -4.11 -12.41
N LYS A 113 0.61 -3.12 -13.02
CA LYS A 113 0.39 -3.09 -14.47
C LYS A 113 1.69 -2.96 -15.26
N ASP A 114 2.67 -2.24 -14.74
CA ASP A 114 3.96 -2.09 -15.41
C ASP A 114 4.87 -3.33 -15.21
N MET A 115 4.72 -4.06 -14.10
CA MET A 115 5.38 -5.36 -13.89
C MET A 115 4.99 -6.38 -14.97
N GLU A 116 3.80 -6.28 -15.56
CA GLU A 116 3.39 -7.15 -16.66
C GLU A 116 4.16 -6.87 -17.95
N LYS A 117 4.64 -5.64 -18.13
CA LYS A 117 5.33 -5.17 -19.35
C LYS A 117 6.84 -5.31 -19.27
N GLY A 118 7.41 -5.35 -18.06
CA GLY A 118 8.85 -5.43 -17.89
C GLY A 118 9.35 -5.34 -16.45
N ILE A 119 10.62 -4.99 -16.31
CA ILE A 119 11.30 -4.90 -15.02
C ILE A 119 11.11 -3.50 -14.47
N VAL A 120 10.41 -3.40 -13.36
CA VAL A 120 10.10 -2.17 -12.65
C VAL A 120 11.08 -1.98 -11.50
N PHE A 121 11.66 -0.80 -11.38
CA PHE A 121 12.57 -0.46 -10.30
C PHE A 121 12.39 1.00 -9.85
N GLY A 122 12.47 1.21 -8.55
CA GLY A 122 12.18 2.49 -7.90
C GLY A 122 12.22 2.36 -6.38
N LYS A 123 11.95 3.46 -5.69
CA LYS A 123 11.76 3.42 -4.24
C LYS A 123 10.38 2.80 -3.94
N PRO A 124 10.27 1.83 -3.02
CA PRO A 124 8.97 1.26 -2.67
C PRO A 124 7.99 2.35 -2.22
N ASN A 125 6.74 2.27 -2.67
CA ASN A 125 5.64 3.19 -2.34
C ASN A 125 5.83 4.64 -2.81
N ASP A 126 6.83 4.90 -3.66
CA ASP A 126 7.05 6.20 -4.28
C ASP A 126 6.15 6.40 -5.51
N ASN A 127 5.88 7.65 -5.85
CA ASN A 127 5.07 8.05 -7.00
C ASN A 127 5.83 8.00 -8.33
N SER A 128 7.12 7.67 -8.30
CA SER A 128 7.99 7.59 -9.47
C SER A 128 8.76 6.27 -9.50
N TRP A 129 8.80 5.64 -10.66
CA TRP A 129 9.59 4.43 -10.93
C TRP A 129 10.01 4.39 -12.39
N SER A 130 11.01 3.57 -12.67
CA SER A 130 11.48 3.26 -14.02
C SER A 130 11.01 1.88 -14.44
N VAL A 131 10.82 1.69 -15.75
CA VAL A 131 10.42 0.41 -16.33
C VAL A 131 11.32 0.09 -17.52
N GLN A 132 12.04 -1.03 -17.43
CA GLN A 132 12.68 -1.64 -18.59
C GLN A 132 11.68 -2.56 -19.28
N THR A 133 11.03 -2.05 -20.33
CA THR A 133 9.98 -2.78 -21.05
C THR A 133 10.55 -3.80 -22.02
N TYR A 134 9.73 -4.81 -22.33
CA TYR A 134 9.96 -5.77 -23.41
C TYR A 134 8.90 -5.60 -24.51
N SER A 135 9.20 -6.06 -25.73
CA SER A 135 8.26 -6.02 -26.86
C SER A 135 7.04 -6.94 -26.68
N VAL A 136 7.13 -7.90 -25.76
CA VAL A 136 6.05 -8.80 -25.35
C VAL A 136 5.93 -8.81 -23.82
N PRO A 137 4.79 -9.20 -23.23
CA PRO A 137 4.63 -9.23 -21.77
C PRO A 137 5.73 -10.03 -21.07
N LEU A 138 6.16 -9.58 -19.89
CA LEU A 138 7.25 -10.18 -19.11
C LEU A 138 7.01 -11.68 -18.86
N LYS A 139 5.76 -12.09 -18.63
CA LYS A 139 5.40 -13.51 -18.48
C LYS A 139 5.76 -14.34 -19.71
N GLN A 140 5.53 -13.82 -20.92
CA GLN A 140 5.89 -14.49 -22.17
C GLN A 140 7.41 -14.51 -22.36
N VAL A 141 8.10 -13.43 -22.00
CA VAL A 141 9.57 -13.41 -21.97
C VAL A 141 10.08 -14.54 -21.10
N LEU A 142 9.61 -14.65 -19.85
CA LEU A 142 10.04 -15.68 -18.90
C LEU A 142 9.68 -17.11 -19.30
N SER A 143 8.65 -17.29 -20.13
CA SER A 143 8.25 -18.61 -20.64
C SER A 143 9.12 -19.09 -21.81
N HIS A 144 9.88 -18.19 -22.44
CA HIS A 144 10.83 -18.57 -23.48
C HIS A 144 12.08 -19.23 -22.87
N PRO A 145 12.69 -20.25 -23.51
CA PRO A 145 13.86 -20.95 -22.96
C PRO A 145 15.05 -20.04 -22.59
N LYS A 146 15.28 -18.97 -23.36
CA LYS A 146 16.33 -17.95 -23.09
C LYS A 146 15.83 -16.73 -22.29
N GLY A 147 14.55 -16.73 -21.92
CA GLY A 147 13.88 -15.64 -21.22
C GLY A 147 14.50 -15.31 -19.87
N PRO A 148 14.61 -16.29 -18.96
CA PRO A 148 15.22 -16.08 -17.65
C PRO A 148 16.63 -15.51 -17.74
N GLU A 149 17.48 -16.07 -18.61
CA GLU A 149 18.85 -15.56 -18.84
C GLU A 149 18.86 -14.12 -19.37
N SER A 150 17.94 -13.79 -20.28
CA SER A 150 17.77 -12.42 -20.79
C SER A 150 17.40 -11.44 -19.69
N VAL A 151 16.43 -11.79 -18.83
CA VAL A 151 16.01 -10.97 -17.68
C VAL A 151 17.15 -10.81 -16.68
N THR A 152 17.84 -11.90 -16.32
CA THR A 152 19.04 -11.88 -15.46
C THR A 152 20.10 -10.91 -15.98
N ASN A 153 20.47 -11.04 -17.26
CA ASN A 153 21.46 -10.17 -17.89
C ASN A 153 21.02 -8.71 -17.94
N THR A 154 19.74 -8.45 -18.20
CA THR A 154 19.18 -7.09 -18.22
C THR A 154 19.33 -6.44 -16.84
N ILE A 155 19.00 -7.18 -15.77
CA ILE A 155 19.16 -6.68 -14.40
C ILE A 155 20.63 -6.40 -14.11
N ALA A 156 21.50 -7.39 -14.29
CA ALA A 156 22.90 -7.29 -13.92
C ALA A 156 23.65 -6.17 -14.67
N LYS A 157 23.37 -6.01 -15.98
CA LYS A 157 24.13 -5.08 -16.84
C LYS A 157 23.53 -3.68 -16.89
N ASN A 158 22.20 -3.56 -16.86
CA ASN A 158 21.54 -2.29 -17.14
C ASN A 158 20.93 -1.65 -15.89
N ILE A 159 20.40 -2.46 -14.96
CA ILE A 159 19.60 -1.97 -13.83
C ILE A 159 20.42 -1.93 -12.53
N PHE A 160 21.36 -2.85 -12.32
CA PHE A 160 22.10 -3.01 -11.06
C PHE A 160 22.69 -1.69 -10.52
N LYS A 161 23.26 -0.87 -11.40
CA LYS A 161 23.85 0.44 -11.06
C LYS A 161 22.86 1.49 -10.53
N GLU A 162 21.57 1.30 -10.81
CA GLU A 162 20.48 2.18 -10.37
C GLU A 162 19.94 1.78 -8.99
N LEU A 163 20.27 0.57 -8.49
CA LEU A 163 19.78 0.03 -7.21
C LEU A 163 20.57 0.57 -6.01
N LYS A 164 20.59 1.89 -5.89
CA LYS A 164 21.22 2.65 -4.79
C LYS A 164 20.18 3.56 -4.12
N ASP A 165 20.53 4.12 -2.96
CA ASP A 165 19.69 5.10 -2.26
C ASP A 165 18.25 4.63 -2.00
N GLY A 166 18.08 3.33 -1.69
CA GLY A 166 16.79 2.70 -1.39
C GLY A 166 15.96 2.29 -2.62
N VAL A 167 16.49 2.44 -3.84
CA VAL A 167 15.88 1.91 -5.07
C VAL A 167 15.96 0.39 -5.08
N LYS A 168 14.85 -0.27 -5.41
CA LYS A 168 14.70 -1.73 -5.46
C LYS A 168 14.04 -2.17 -6.75
N ILE A 169 14.25 -3.44 -7.13
CA ILE A 169 13.34 -4.12 -8.06
C ILE A 169 11.99 -4.28 -7.39
N LEU A 170 10.93 -3.78 -8.02
CA LEU A 170 9.57 -3.80 -7.50
C LEU A 170 8.77 -5.01 -7.97
N ASN A 171 9.25 -5.76 -8.98
CA ASN A 171 8.56 -6.94 -9.49
C ASN A 171 8.35 -8.01 -8.42
N THR A 172 7.10 -8.39 -8.21
CA THR A 172 6.72 -9.59 -7.45
C THR A 172 6.51 -10.82 -8.35
N ASN A 173 6.51 -10.62 -9.67
CA ASN A 173 6.28 -11.62 -10.70
C ASN A 173 7.56 -12.14 -11.38
N ILE A 174 8.74 -11.82 -10.84
CA ILE A 174 10.03 -12.38 -11.24
C ILE A 174 10.48 -13.37 -10.16
N PRO A 175 10.77 -14.64 -10.51
CA PRO A 175 11.31 -15.64 -9.58
C PRO A 175 12.57 -15.18 -8.85
N GLU A 176 12.70 -15.53 -7.57
CA GLU A 176 13.81 -15.07 -6.74
C GLU A 176 15.16 -15.58 -7.25
N SER A 177 15.20 -16.79 -7.80
CA SER A 177 16.37 -17.36 -8.46
C SER A 177 16.93 -16.46 -9.57
N ILE A 178 16.08 -15.80 -10.37
CA ILE A 178 16.53 -14.86 -11.41
C ILE A 178 17.20 -13.63 -10.78
N LEU A 179 16.61 -13.07 -9.73
CA LEU A 179 17.13 -11.89 -9.03
C LEU A 179 18.50 -12.20 -8.40
N LYS A 180 18.61 -13.35 -7.72
CA LYS A 180 19.87 -13.82 -7.12
C LYS A 180 20.93 -14.12 -8.19
N ASN A 181 20.56 -14.76 -9.30
CA ASN A 181 21.48 -15.01 -10.42
C ASN A 181 21.96 -13.73 -11.08
N ALA A 182 21.20 -12.62 -10.97
CA ALA A 182 21.62 -11.31 -11.44
C ALA A 182 22.58 -10.60 -10.46
N GLY A 183 22.93 -11.24 -9.34
CA GLY A 183 23.82 -10.72 -8.32
C GLY A 183 23.12 -9.84 -7.27
N LEU A 184 21.79 -9.88 -7.18
CA LEU A 184 21.05 -9.07 -6.21
C LEU A 184 20.98 -9.73 -4.83
N PHE A 185 21.09 -8.90 -3.80
CA PHE A 185 20.81 -9.25 -2.41
C PHE A 185 19.35 -8.95 -2.02
N ALA A 186 18.87 -9.58 -0.95
CA ALA A 186 17.45 -9.53 -0.53
C ALA A 186 16.93 -8.12 -0.21
N ASP A 187 17.81 -7.19 0.13
CA ASP A 187 17.46 -5.79 0.37
C ASP A 187 17.27 -4.97 -0.91
N GLN A 188 17.72 -5.46 -2.08
CA GLN A 188 17.65 -4.79 -3.38
C GLN A 188 16.39 -5.12 -4.19
N TYR A 189 15.51 -5.99 -3.69
CA TYR A 189 14.25 -6.32 -4.33
C TYR A 189 13.12 -6.51 -3.33
N VAL A 190 11.88 -6.35 -3.76
CA VAL A 190 10.70 -6.74 -2.97
C VAL A 190 10.50 -8.24 -3.04
N LYS A 191 9.95 -8.84 -1.98
CA LYS A 191 9.74 -10.29 -1.90
C LYS A 191 8.90 -10.80 -3.08
N PRO A 192 9.42 -11.73 -3.91
CA PRO A 192 8.65 -12.34 -4.97
C PRO A 192 7.42 -13.11 -4.46
N LEU A 193 6.37 -13.14 -5.29
CA LEU A 193 5.13 -13.89 -5.03
C LEU A 193 4.98 -15.12 -5.96
N VAL A 194 5.95 -15.35 -6.83
CA VAL A 194 6.01 -16.48 -7.76
C VAL A 194 7.06 -17.50 -7.31
N GLN A 195 6.81 -18.78 -7.58
CA GLN A 195 7.75 -19.86 -7.29
C GLN A 195 8.96 -19.83 -8.24
N ASP A 196 10.05 -20.47 -7.82
CA ASP A 196 11.22 -20.66 -8.67
C ASP A 196 10.96 -21.63 -9.81
N ILE A 197 11.57 -21.33 -10.96
CA ILE A 197 11.36 -22.04 -12.25
C ILE A 197 11.80 -23.51 -12.17
N GLY A 198 12.54 -23.90 -11.12
CA GLY A 198 12.98 -25.27 -10.85
C GLY A 198 12.03 -26.16 -10.04
N GLN A 199 10.90 -25.66 -9.53
CA GLN A 199 9.93 -26.47 -8.74
C GLN A 199 8.81 -27.11 -9.58
N HIS A 200 9.05 -27.38 -10.87
CA HIS A 200 8.12 -28.10 -11.74
C HIS A 200 8.45 -29.59 -11.92
N GLY A 201 9.04 -30.20 -10.89
CA GLY A 201 9.17 -31.64 -10.76
C GLY A 201 9.22 -32.01 -9.28
N ILE A 202 8.45 -33.01 -8.88
CA ILE A 202 8.19 -33.49 -7.50
C ILE A 202 7.02 -32.75 -6.81
N ASN A 203 5.81 -32.98 -7.32
CA ASN A 203 4.61 -33.24 -6.51
C ASN A 203 3.48 -33.72 -7.42
N SER A 204 3.70 -34.85 -8.08
CA SER A 204 2.68 -35.58 -8.83
C SER A 204 3.08 -37.04 -9.00
N ALA A 205 3.06 -37.79 -7.90
CA ALA A 205 2.84 -39.25 -7.84
C ALA A 205 3.25 -39.73 -6.44
N GLU A 206 2.25 -39.96 -5.58
CA GLU A 206 2.21 -41.03 -4.57
C GLU A 206 1.02 -40.76 -3.63
N ASN A 207 -0.16 -41.17 -4.08
CA ASN A 207 -1.13 -41.90 -3.25
C ASN A 207 -2.38 -42.20 -4.09
N THR A 208 -2.19 -43.08 -5.07
CA THR A 208 -3.29 -43.89 -5.59
C THR A 208 -2.79 -45.33 -5.73
N ASN A 209 -3.43 -46.18 -4.93
CA ASN A 209 -3.55 -47.62 -5.06
C ASN A 209 -2.34 -48.49 -4.68
N GLU A 210 -2.33 -48.92 -3.42
CA GLU A 210 -2.13 -50.35 -3.15
C GLU A 210 -3.48 -51.05 -3.04
N HIS A 211 -3.55 -52.13 -3.80
CA HIS A 211 -4.69 -52.97 -4.08
C HIS A 211 -5.06 -53.89 -2.91
N ASN A 212 -6.37 -54.09 -2.79
CA ASN A 212 -7.01 -55.32 -2.34
C ASN A 212 -6.24 -56.61 -2.69
N LYS A 213 -6.04 -57.45 -1.65
CA LYS A 213 -6.21 -58.93 -1.59
C LYS A 213 -5.64 -59.33 -0.20
N SER A 214 -6.22 -60.19 0.63
CA SER A 214 -7.20 -61.27 0.46
C SER A 214 -7.44 -61.95 1.82
N GLN A 215 -8.65 -62.50 2.03
CA GLN A 215 -8.98 -63.62 2.95
C GLN A 215 -8.81 -63.37 4.48
N GLY A 216 -9.66 -63.83 5.40
CA GLY A 216 -10.83 -64.69 5.38
C GLY A 216 -11.36 -64.89 6.81
N ARG A 217 -12.64 -65.29 6.90
CA ARG A 217 -13.38 -65.95 8.01
C ARG A 217 -12.78 -66.03 9.43
N SER A 218 -13.61 -65.69 10.42
CA SER A 218 -13.92 -66.60 11.54
C SER A 218 -15.21 -66.18 12.27
N LEU A 219 -16.16 -67.12 12.27
CA LEU A 219 -17.26 -67.44 13.20
C LEU A 219 -18.09 -66.30 13.83
#